data_AF-A0A515CXT4-F1
#
_entry.id   AF-A0A515CXT4-F1
#
_cell.length_a   1.000
_cell.length_b   1.000
_cell.length_c   1.000
_cell.angle_alpha   90.00
_cell.angle_beta   90.00
_cell.angle_gamma   90.00
#
_symmetry.space_group_name_H-M   'P 1'
#
loop_
_entity.id
_entity.type
_entity.pdbx_description
1 polymer ?
#
loop_
_entity_poly.entity_id
_entity_poly.type
_entity_poly.pdbx_seq_one_letter_code
_entity_poly.pdbx_strand_id
1 'polypeptide(L)'
;MVFSEITVLSCQIVASLLMGCDYFMPSAWRAKINHSLSEYFSRLRDNVDRDISQKFKETFAQLQIIFFCLCLIVIAVAIYHFRVFLFERLPPILYLCVTIVSLLCAVIALHYIIGHTVKLLVALGLGGLFFRSVSVFLLKTEKGPLAGTGFLMLLVSFIMRYANITHT
;
A
#
# COMPACT_ATOMS: atom_id res chain seq x y z
N MET A 1 -15.39 -9.36 12.70
CA MET A 1 -14.57 -10.31 13.48
C MET A 1 -14.58 -9.84 14.91
N VAL A 2 -14.84 -10.72 15.88
CA VAL A 2 -14.81 -10.36 17.31
C VAL A 2 -13.42 -10.69 17.85
N PHE A 3 -12.71 -9.68 18.34
CA PHE A 3 -11.43 -9.84 19.02
C PHE A 3 -11.66 -10.31 20.46
N SER A 4 -10.79 -11.18 20.98
CA SER A 4 -10.84 -11.57 22.39
C SER A 4 -10.48 -10.40 23.30
N GLU A 5 -11.29 -10.16 24.33
CA GLU A 5 -11.04 -9.13 25.35
C GLU A 5 -9.68 -9.32 26.04
N ILE A 6 -9.23 -10.57 26.18
CA ILE A 6 -7.90 -10.89 26.72
C ILE A 6 -6.81 -10.32 25.81
N THR A 7 -6.97 -10.40 24.49
CA THR A 7 -6.01 -9.86 23.53
C THR A 7 -5.96 -8.33 23.58
N VAL A 8 -7.13 -7.69 23.69
CA VAL A 8 -7.24 -6.23 23.84
C VAL A 8 -6.54 -5.77 25.12
N LEU A 9 -6.84 -6.43 26.24
CA LEU A 9 -6.21 -6.14 27.53
C LEU A 9 -4.70 -6.37 27.50
N SER A 10 -4.24 -7.45 26.86
CA SER A 10 -2.81 -7.74 26.73
C SER A 10 -2.08 -6.64 25.96
N CYS A 11 -2.67 -6.13 24.88
CA CYS A 11 -2.10 -4.99 24.15
C CYS A 11 -1.99 -3.74 25.03
N GLN A 12 -3.02 -3.46 25.84
CA GLN A 12 -3.03 -2.31 26.75
C GLN A 12 -1.98 -2.42 27.86
N ILE A 13 -1.81 -3.61 28.43
CA ILE A 13 -0.77 -3.87 29.45
C ILE A 13 0.62 -3.66 28.86
N VAL A 14 0.90 -4.26 27.69
CA VAL A 14 2.20 -4.09 27.02
C VAL A 14 2.44 -2.64 26.63
N ALA A 15 1.44 -1.93 26.10
CA ALA A 15 1.53 -0.51 25.80
C ALA A 15 1.88 0.32 27.04
N SER A 16 1.20 0.05 28.16
CA SER A 16 1.42 0.73 29.43
C SER A 16 2.84 0.48 29.97
N LEU A 17 3.35 -0.75 29.85
CA LEU A 17 4.72 -1.08 30.21
C LEU A 17 5.74 -0.37 29.32
N LEU A 18 5.55 -0.34 28.01
CA LEU A 18 6.47 0.33 27.08
C LEU A 18 6.52 1.85 27.30
N MET A 19 5.37 2.48 27.54
CA MET A 19 5.28 3.92 27.83
C MET A 19 5.73 4.24 29.27
N GLY A 20 5.53 3.31 30.20
CA GLY A 20 5.87 3.44 31.62
C GLY A 20 7.32 3.10 31.96
N CYS A 21 7.98 2.26 31.17
CA CYS A 21 9.38 1.85 31.34
C CYS A 21 10.32 3.06 31.44
N ASP A 22 9.97 4.16 30.77
CA ASP A 22 10.74 5.40 30.79
C ASP A 22 10.90 6.00 32.21
N TYR A 23 9.96 5.72 33.11
CA TYR A 23 10.00 6.18 34.50
C TYR A 23 10.88 5.33 35.40
N PHE A 24 11.06 4.05 35.06
CA PHE A 24 11.78 3.08 35.89
C PHE A 24 13.21 2.82 35.38
N MET A 25 13.55 3.27 34.18
CA MET A 25 14.82 2.97 33.53
C MET A 25 15.84 4.11 33.72
N PRO A 26 17.11 3.80 34.04
CA PRO A 26 18.17 4.81 34.08
C PRO A 26 18.33 5.53 32.73
N SER A 27 18.64 6.82 32.76
CA SER A 27 18.75 7.67 31.57
C SER A 27 19.73 7.12 30.52
N ALA A 28 20.85 6.53 30.95
CA ALA A 28 21.83 5.90 30.07
C ALA A 28 21.27 4.68 29.32
N TRP A 29 20.46 3.86 29.99
CA TRP A 29 19.85 2.67 29.41
C TRP A 29 18.74 3.07 28.42
N ARG A 30 17.91 4.05 28.80
CA ARG A 30 16.92 4.65 27.92
C ARG A 30 17.55 5.20 26.64
N ALA A 31 18.62 5.97 26.76
CA ALA A 31 19.33 6.54 25.62
C ALA A 31 19.85 5.45 24.68
N LYS A 32 20.42 4.36 25.23
CA LYS A 32 20.92 3.23 24.44
C LYS A 32 19.81 2.52 23.67
N ILE A 33 18.68 2.24 24.31
CA ILE A 33 17.53 1.59 23.65
C ILE A 33 16.94 2.49 22.58
N ASN A 34 16.68 3.76 22.90
CA ASN A 34 16.12 4.71 21.94
C ASN A 34 17.06 4.95 20.75
N HIS A 35 18.37 4.93 20.95
CA HIS A 35 19.34 5.03 19.87
C HIS A 35 19.26 3.80 18.94
N SER A 36 19.26 2.59 19.51
CA SER A 36 19.14 1.36 18.72
C SER A 36 17.81 1.27 17.96
N LEU A 37 16.70 1.65 18.59
CA LEU A 37 15.39 1.72 17.93
C LEU A 37 15.36 2.79 16.84
N SER A 38 15.96 3.96 17.09
CA SER A 38 16.02 5.03 16.09
C SER A 38 16.82 4.60 14.86
N GLU A 39 17.95 3.92 15.06
CA GLU A 39 18.74 3.37 13.96
C GLU A 39 17.97 2.30 13.16
N TYR A 40 17.21 1.45 13.86
CA TYR A 40 16.34 0.48 13.19
C TYR A 40 15.24 1.16 12.36
N PHE A 41 14.51 2.12 12.93
CA PHE A 41 13.43 2.81 12.23
C PHE A 41 13.93 3.74 11.13
N SER A 42 15.13 4.32 11.26
CA SER A 42 15.75 5.09 10.18
C SER A 42 16.09 4.19 8.99
N ARG A 43 16.72 3.03 9.24
CA ARG A 43 16.99 2.04 8.18
C ARG A 43 15.71 1.54 7.53
N LEU A 44 14.66 1.29 8.31
CA LEU A 44 13.36 0.89 7.79
C LEU A 44 12.77 1.97 6.86
N ARG A 45 12.77 3.23 7.31
CA ARG A 45 12.32 4.37 6.49
C ARG A 45 13.12 4.50 5.20
N ASP A 46 14.44 4.43 5.29
CA ASP A 46 15.32 4.61 4.14
C ASP A 46 15.17 3.46 3.12
N ASN A 47 14.95 2.23 3.59
CA ASN A 47 14.60 1.10 2.72
C ASN A 47 13.25 1.31 2.02
N VAL A 48 12.23 1.76 2.75
CA VAL A 48 10.91 2.06 2.17
C VAL A 48 11.01 3.19 1.14
N ASP A 49 11.73 4.26 1.44
CA ASP A 49 11.93 5.38 0.52
C ASP A 49 12.70 4.94 -0.74
N ARG A 50 13.70 4.05 -0.60
CA ARG A 50 14.42 3.46 -1.73
C ARG A 50 13.52 2.58 -2.60
N ASP A 51 12.72 1.72 -1.98
CA ASP A 51 11.79 0.83 -2.69
C ASP A 51 10.74 1.63 -3.45
N ILE A 52 10.15 2.66 -2.84
CA ILE A 52 9.23 3.60 -3.50
C ILE A 52 9.93 4.26 -4.70
N SER A 53 11.13 4.82 -4.49
CA SER A 53 11.88 5.50 -5.55
C SER A 53 12.22 4.57 -6.72
N GLN A 54 12.64 3.34 -6.42
CA GLN A 54 12.93 2.33 -7.43
C GLN A 54 11.68 1.95 -8.22
N LYS A 55 10.54 1.72 -7.55
CA LYS A 55 9.27 1.40 -8.22
C LYS A 55 8.78 2.54 -9.10
N PHE A 56 8.92 3.79 -8.67
CA PHE A 56 8.65 4.93 -9.53
C PHE A 56 9.54 4.94 -10.77
N LYS A 57 10.86 4.75 -10.62
CA LYS A 57 11.78 4.68 -11.76
C LYS A 57 11.41 3.58 -12.74
N GLU A 58 11.05 2.39 -12.25
CA GLU A 58 10.57 1.27 -13.06
C GLU A 58 9.29 1.63 -13.82
N THR A 59 8.33 2.31 -13.18
CA THR A 59 7.10 2.78 -13.84
C THR A 59 7.38 3.84 -14.91
N PHE A 60 8.24 4.81 -14.62
CA PHE A 60 8.62 5.85 -15.59
C PHE A 60 9.37 5.25 -16.79
N ALA A 61 10.23 4.26 -16.58
CA ALA A 61 10.91 3.56 -17.67
C ALA A 61 9.94 2.82 -18.60
N GLN A 62 8.78 2.38 -18.09
CA GLN A 62 7.77 1.65 -18.85
C GLN A 62 6.60 2.53 -19.31
N LEU A 63 6.71 3.85 -19.19
CA LEU A 63 5.66 4.81 -19.54
C LEU A 63 5.22 4.67 -21.00
N GLN A 64 6.15 4.40 -21.92
CA GLN A 64 5.85 4.18 -23.34
C GLN A 64 4.97 2.95 -23.55
N ILE A 65 5.22 1.86 -22.82
CA ILE A 65 4.43 0.63 -22.90
C ILE A 65 3.04 0.86 -22.30
N ILE A 66 2.97 1.55 -21.15
CA ILE A 66 1.70 1.91 -20.51
C ILE A 66 0.87 2.78 -21.47
N PHE A 67 1.48 3.78 -22.10
CA PHE A 67 0.81 4.63 -23.09
C PHE A 67 0.31 3.81 -24.29
N PHE A 68 1.13 2.91 -24.82
CA PHE A 68 0.73 2.02 -25.91
C PHE A 68 -0.46 1.12 -25.53
N CYS A 69 -0.44 0.52 -24.34
CA CYS A 69 -1.58 -0.27 -23.83
C CYS A 69 -2.85 0.60 -23.72
N LEU A 70 -2.72 1.85 -23.28
CA LEU A 70 -3.84 2.78 -23.17
C LEU A 70 -4.43 3.12 -24.54
N CYS A 71 -3.58 3.35 -25.54
CA CYS A 71 -4.00 3.51 -26.94
C CYS A 71 -4.75 2.27 -27.46
N LEU A 72 -4.26 1.06 -27.18
CA LEU A 72 -4.94 -0.17 -27.60
C LEU A 72 -6.34 -0.30 -27.02
N ILE A 73 -6.53 0.08 -25.75
CA ILE A 73 -7.86 0.09 -25.11
C ILE A 73 -8.77 1.12 -25.78
N VAL A 74 -8.26 2.33 -26.05
CA VAL A 74 -9.04 3.37 -26.74
C VAL A 74 -9.48 2.92 -28.13
N ILE A 75 -8.59 2.26 -28.88
CA ILE A 75 -8.91 1.69 -30.20
C ILE A 75 -10.00 0.62 -30.09
N ALA A 76 -9.89 -0.29 -29.12
CA ALA A 76 -10.92 -1.32 -28.92
C ALA A 76 -12.29 -0.73 -28.54
N VAL A 77 -12.31 0.30 -27.70
CA VAL A 77 -13.54 1.04 -27.35
C VAL A 77 -14.10 1.77 -28.57
N ALA A 78 -13.26 2.38 -29.41
CA ALA A 78 -13.68 3.02 -30.64
C ALA A 78 -14.33 2.02 -31.62
N ILE A 79 -13.71 0.85 -31.82
CA ILE A 79 -14.27 -0.24 -32.65
C ILE A 79 -15.65 -0.66 -32.12
N TYR A 80 -15.81 -0.79 -30.81
CA TYR A 80 -17.10 -1.10 -30.19
C TYR A 80 -18.14 0.00 -30.39
N HIS A 81 -17.74 1.27 -30.32
CA HIS A 81 -18.64 2.40 -30.47
C HIS A 81 -19.12 2.56 -31.92
N PHE A 82 -18.23 2.38 -32.90
CA PHE A 82 -18.54 2.43 -34.34
C PHE A 82 -19.06 1.10 -34.91
N ARG A 83 -19.52 0.17 -34.07
CA ARG A 83 -19.93 -1.19 -34.48
C ARG A 83 -20.96 -1.21 -35.60
N VAL A 84 -21.95 -0.32 -35.58
CA VAL A 84 -23.05 -0.29 -36.56
C VAL A 84 -22.51 0.10 -37.95
N PHE A 85 -21.70 1.16 -37.99
CA PHE A 85 -21.05 1.62 -39.20
C PHE A 85 -20.06 0.60 -39.78
N LEU A 86 -19.32 -0.09 -38.91
CA LEU A 86 -18.38 -1.16 -39.31
C LEU A 86 -19.11 -2.38 -39.85
N PHE A 87 -20.25 -2.75 -39.25
CA PHE A 87 -21.07 -3.88 -39.70
C PHE A 87 -21.69 -3.65 -41.08
N GLU A 88 -22.07 -2.41 -41.41
CA GLU A 88 -22.62 -2.05 -42.73
C GLU A 88 -21.57 -2.01 -43.85
N ARG A 89 -20.31 -1.69 -43.55
CA ARG A 89 -19.24 -1.55 -44.56
C ARG A 89 -18.38 -2.79 -44.76
N LEU A 90 -18.22 -3.63 -43.74
CA LEU A 90 -17.32 -4.78 -43.79
C LEU A 90 -18.11 -6.06 -44.06
N PRO A 91 -17.54 -7.02 -44.82
CA PRO A 91 -18.13 -8.34 -44.91
C PRO A 91 -18.13 -9.01 -43.51
N PRO A 92 -19.12 -9.86 -43.19
CA PRO A 92 -19.33 -10.38 -41.85
C PRO A 92 -18.10 -11.07 -41.23
N ILE A 93 -17.32 -11.77 -42.05
CA ILE A 93 -16.10 -12.48 -41.63
C ILE A 93 -15.01 -11.50 -41.20
N LEU A 94 -14.79 -10.41 -41.94
CA LEU A 94 -13.78 -9.40 -41.58
C LEU A 94 -14.19 -8.65 -40.31
N TYR A 95 -15.47 -8.32 -40.15
CA TYR A 95 -15.99 -7.71 -38.93
C TYR A 95 -15.77 -8.60 -37.69
N LEU A 96 -16.03 -9.91 -37.82
CA LEU A 96 -15.78 -10.88 -36.76
C LEU A 96 -14.30 -10.98 -36.39
N CYS A 97 -13.40 -11.04 -37.38
CA CYS A 97 -11.95 -11.06 -37.13
C CYS A 97 -11.47 -9.78 -36.42
N VAL A 98 -11.90 -8.60 -36.87
CA VAL A 98 -11.50 -7.31 -36.27
C VAL A 98 -11.99 -7.20 -34.84
N THR A 99 -13.24 -7.60 -34.56
CA THR A 99 -13.80 -7.55 -33.20
C THR A 99 -13.09 -8.51 -32.25
N ILE A 100 -12.82 -9.76 -32.66
CA ILE A 100 -12.07 -10.72 -31.84
C ILE A 100 -10.64 -10.22 -31.54
N VAL A 101 -9.93 -9.74 -32.56
CA VAL A 101 -8.57 -9.22 -32.38
C VAL A 101 -8.57 -8.01 -31.45
N SER A 102 -9.51 -7.07 -31.63
CA SER A 102 -9.62 -5.90 -30.76
C SER A 102 -9.91 -6.26 -29.30
N LEU A 103 -10.75 -7.28 -29.07
CA LEU A 103 -11.06 -7.77 -27.73
C LEU A 103 -9.84 -8.40 -27.07
N LEU A 104 -9.09 -9.24 -27.79
CA LEU A 104 -7.87 -9.86 -27.28
C LEU A 104 -6.81 -8.80 -26.93
N CYS A 105 -6.59 -7.83 -27.82
CA CYS A 105 -5.68 -6.71 -27.56
C CYS A 105 -6.10 -5.91 -26.33
N ALA A 106 -7.39 -5.61 -26.16
CA ALA A 106 -7.91 -4.91 -24.99
C ALA A 106 -7.69 -5.70 -23.69
N VAL A 107 -7.95 -7.02 -23.69
CA VAL A 107 -7.75 -7.87 -22.51
C VAL A 107 -6.28 -7.91 -22.11
N ILE A 108 -5.36 -8.06 -23.07
CA ILE A 108 -3.92 -8.07 -22.80
C ILE A 108 -3.46 -6.70 -22.25
N ALA A 109 -3.88 -5.61 -22.89
CA ALA A 109 -3.55 -4.26 -22.44
C ALA A 109 -4.09 -3.97 -21.03
N LEU A 110 -5.33 -4.39 -20.74
CA LEU A 110 -5.95 -4.22 -19.44
C LEU A 110 -5.22 -5.03 -18.37
N HIS A 111 -4.87 -6.29 -18.65
CA HIS A 111 -4.10 -7.12 -17.73
C HIS A 111 -2.76 -6.46 -17.37
N TYR A 112 -2.06 -5.91 -18.37
CA TYR A 112 -0.79 -5.24 -18.17
C TYR A 112 -0.92 -3.96 -17.30
N ILE A 113 -1.93 -3.14 -17.57
CA ILE A 113 -2.20 -1.91 -16.79
C ILE A 113 -2.60 -2.24 -15.36
N ILE A 114 -3.48 -3.23 -15.15
CA ILE A 114 -3.87 -3.66 -13.80
C ILE A 114 -2.64 -4.16 -13.04
N GLY A 115 -1.80 -5.00 -13.66
CA GLY A 115 -0.59 -5.52 -13.02
C GLY A 115 0.36 -4.41 -12.54
N HIS A 116 0.54 -3.37 -13.35
CA HIS A 116 1.34 -2.20 -12.96
C HIS A 116 0.69 -1.35 -11.88
N THR A 117 -0.61 -1.12 -11.99
CA THR A 117 -1.37 -0.35 -11.01
C THR A 117 -1.34 -1.02 -9.64
N VAL A 118 -1.50 -2.35 -9.58
CA VAL A 118 -1.42 -3.11 -8.33
C VAL A 118 -0.03 -3.03 -7.71
N LYS A 119 1.04 -3.19 -8.52
CA LYS A 119 2.42 -3.05 -8.01
C LYS A 119 2.67 -1.65 -7.43
N LEU A 120 2.21 -0.62 -8.11
CA LEU A 120 2.33 0.77 -7.64
C LEU A 120 1.49 0.98 -6.36
N LEU A 121 0.27 0.44 -6.32
CA LEU A 121 -0.62 0.54 -5.17
C LEU A 121 -0.04 -0.15 -3.93
N VAL A 122 0.59 -1.32 -4.09
CA VAL A 122 1.25 -2.02 -2.98
C VAL A 122 2.46 -1.24 -2.50
N ALA A 123 3.28 -0.75 -3.44
CA ALA A 123 4.48 0.03 -3.13
C ALA A 123 4.14 1.37 -2.44
N LEU A 124 3.07 2.05 -2.86
CA LEU A 124 2.65 3.33 -2.30
C LEU A 124 1.77 3.18 -1.06
N GLY A 125 0.83 2.23 -1.07
CA GLY A 125 -0.20 2.08 -0.03
C GLY A 125 0.33 1.41 1.23
N LEU A 126 0.25 0.08 1.26
CA LEU A 126 0.54 -0.73 2.46
C LEU A 126 2.04 -0.76 2.79
N GLY A 127 2.91 -0.91 1.79
CA GLY A 127 4.36 -0.96 2.00
C GLY A 127 5.00 0.42 2.20
N GLY A 128 4.51 1.41 1.47
CA GLY A 128 5.12 2.73 1.41
C GLY A 128 4.62 3.67 2.50
N LEU A 129 3.44 4.24 2.28
CA LEU A 129 2.87 5.29 3.12
C LEU A 129 2.70 4.84 4.57
N PHE A 130 2.20 3.63 4.81
CA PHE A 130 1.98 3.15 6.16
C PHE A 130 3.29 2.99 6.95
N PHE A 131 4.23 2.17 6.47
CA PHE A 131 5.50 1.94 7.17
C PHE A 131 6.36 3.20 7.27
N ARG A 132 6.32 4.07 6.25
CA ARG A 132 6.98 5.38 6.31
C ARG A 132 6.37 6.26 7.39
N SER A 133 5.05 6.36 7.46
CA SER A 133 4.35 7.18 8.47
C SER A 133 4.62 6.67 9.88
N VAL A 134 4.57 5.36 10.10
CA VAL A 134 4.90 4.73 11.37
C VAL A 134 6.36 5.00 11.75
N SER A 135 7.30 4.80 10.83
CA SER A 135 8.73 5.06 11.09
C SER A 135 8.99 6.53 11.41
N VAL A 136 8.37 7.46 10.68
CA VAL A 136 8.50 8.91 10.93
C VAL A 136 7.91 9.30 12.29
N PHE A 137 6.75 8.76 12.64
CA PHE A 137 6.14 8.98 13.95
C PHE A 137 7.06 8.51 15.09
N LEU A 138 7.59 7.29 14.99
CA LEU A 138 8.48 6.71 16.00
C LEU A 138 9.80 7.49 16.14
N LEU A 139 10.35 7.98 15.04
CA LEU A 139 11.57 8.80 15.04
C LEU A 139 11.36 10.21 15.60
N LYS A 140 10.17 10.80 15.42
CA LYS A 140 9.86 12.17 15.88
C LYS A 140 9.15 12.24 17.23
N THR A 141 8.88 11.10 17.86
CA THR A 141 8.23 11.05 19.17
C THR A 141 9.13 11.67 20.24
N GLU A 142 8.64 12.67 20.99
CA GLU A 142 9.43 13.40 21.99
C GLU A 142 9.99 12.51 23.11
N LYS A 143 9.20 11.53 23.56
CA LYS A 143 9.63 10.52 24.56
C LYS A 143 10.52 9.42 23.97
N GLY A 144 10.78 9.46 22.67
CA GLY A 144 11.56 8.47 21.93
C GLY A 144 10.74 7.29 21.37
N PRO A 145 11.38 6.45 20.56
CA PRO A 145 10.70 5.39 19.81
C PRO A 145 10.07 4.31 20.70
N LEU A 146 10.63 4.04 21.88
CA LEU A 146 10.10 3.02 22.80
C LEU A 146 8.70 3.39 23.33
N ALA A 147 8.52 4.65 23.73
CA ALA A 147 7.20 5.15 24.14
C ALA A 147 6.25 5.23 22.94
N GLY A 148 6.78 5.59 21.76
CA GLY A 148 6.02 5.61 20.51
C GLY A 148 5.47 4.24 20.10
N THR A 149 6.24 3.16 20.27
CA THR A 149 5.74 1.79 19.98
C THR A 149 4.67 1.37 20.97
N GLY A 150 4.79 1.75 22.24
CA GLY A 150 3.74 1.59 23.23
C GLY A 150 2.45 2.32 22.83
N PHE A 151 2.56 3.56 22.35
CA PHE A 151 1.41 4.32 21.84
C PHE A 151 0.74 3.63 20.63
N LEU A 152 1.52 3.08 19.70
CA LEU A 152 0.97 2.33 18.56
C LEU A 152 0.22 1.08 19.01
N MET A 153 0.72 0.35 20.00
CA MET A 153 0.00 -0.80 20.57
C MET A 153 -1.30 -0.39 21.26
N LEU A 154 -1.29 0.75 21.95
CA LEU A 154 -2.51 1.31 22.54
C LEU A 154 -3.55 1.64 21.47
N LEU A 155 -3.12 2.28 20.38
CA LEU A 155 -3.98 2.61 19.24
C LEU A 155 -4.60 1.35 18.63
N VAL A 156 -3.80 0.29 18.42
CA VAL A 156 -4.29 -1.01 17.93
C VAL A 156 -5.35 -1.58 18.88
N SER A 157 -5.14 -1.50 20.19
CA SER A 157 -6.12 -1.97 21.18
C SER A 157 -7.45 -1.22 21.10
N PHE A 158 -7.42 0.09 20.84
CA PHE A 158 -8.64 0.89 20.68
C PHE A 158 -9.37 0.55 19.39
N ILE A 159 -8.65 0.29 18.30
CA ILE A 159 -9.26 -0.17 17.04
C ILE A 159 -9.94 -1.53 17.24
N MET A 160 -9.28 -2.47 17.92
CA MET A 160 -9.87 -3.78 18.25
C MET A 160 -11.14 -3.62 19.09
N ARG A 161 -11.10 -2.76 20.11
CA ARG A 161 -12.26 -2.51 20.98
C ARG A 161 -13.41 -1.84 20.24
N TYR A 162 -13.11 -0.85 19.39
CA TYR A 162 -14.11 -0.21 18.54
C TYR A 162 -14.78 -1.22 17.60
N ALA A 163 -13.98 -2.08 16.95
CA ALA A 163 -14.50 -3.13 16.08
C ALA A 163 -15.45 -4.08 16.84
N ASN A 164 -15.12 -4.46 18.08
CA ASN A 164 -15.99 -5.26 18.93
C ASN A 164 -17.33 -4.56 19.22
N ILE A 165 -17.31 -3.26 19.55
CA ILE A 165 -18.52 -2.47 19.84
C ILE A 165 -19.41 -2.29 18.61
N THR A 166 -18.82 -2.08 17.42
CA THR A 166 -19.61 -1.91 16.19
C THR A 166 -20.16 -3.21 15.61
N HIS A 167 -19.71 -4.36 16.11
CA HIS A 167 -20.17 -5.68 15.68
C HIS A 167 -21.27 -6.27 16.59
N THR A 168 -21.62 -5.60 17.69
CA THR A 168 -22.80 -5.89 18.53
C THR A 168 -24.00 -5.07 18.09
#